data_AF-A0A1G0H007-F1
#
_entry.id   AF-A0A1G0H007-F1
#
_cell.length_a   1.000
_cell.length_b   1.000
_cell.length_c   1.000
_cell.angle_alpha   90.00
_cell.angle_beta   90.00
_cell.angle_gamma   90.00
#
_symmetry.space_group_name_H-M   'P 1'
#
loop_
_entity.id
_entity.type
_entity.pdbx_description
1 polymer ?
#
loop_
_entity_poly.entity_id
_entity_poly.type
_entity_poly.pdbx_seq_one_letter_code
_entity_poly.pdbx_strand_id
1 'polypeptide(L)'
;MPSNAVNLILQHVAYGEEGRVRDALDSVKSDPAQLAHALSDTGTVKDYSDRTITGMTLLQAAASGDIDMCLMLKNYMLPEEFATQLAEIFPEGIEAHEREQQGNTFNFDAILAAIRAASTPDLDAALNKTDNGSVLCWALEEFRRQFRELSNNEKIFNPQHLLRAFEVYNALWNRCERDDNDCDYKKRDLFWRQIIGYTQRFMPACYAQAFSQGLYYLVKVDQPDSWRPEAFKRDLKLRCDNFSYFPLPRDSRSGLGFDFAIYSGFTLVAWACASSPHRGTPGPAMAGFVFQKLLSSKNSWLSEHYAASSSVRARPV
;
A
#
# COMPACT_ATOMS: atom_id res chain seq x y z
N MET A 1 26.57 -14.27 -11.25
CA MET A 1 25.31 -14.33 -12.02
C MET A 1 25.11 -12.98 -12.67
N PRO A 2 24.82 -12.85 -13.99
CA PRO A 2 24.59 -11.52 -14.54
C PRO A 2 23.30 -10.98 -13.89
N SER A 3 23.29 -9.70 -13.54
CA SER A 3 22.23 -8.94 -12.84
C SER A 3 20.77 -9.29 -13.20
N ASN A 4 20.53 -9.88 -14.38
CA ASN A 4 19.25 -10.40 -14.82
C ASN A 4 18.60 -11.43 -13.89
N ALA A 5 19.34 -12.38 -13.30
CA ALA A 5 18.72 -13.41 -12.46
C ALA A 5 18.16 -12.82 -11.14
N VAL A 6 18.93 -11.95 -10.49
CA VAL A 6 18.51 -11.21 -9.29
C VAL A 6 17.32 -10.32 -9.61
N ASN A 7 17.36 -9.58 -10.71
CA ASN A 7 16.25 -8.74 -11.14
C ASN A 7 14.96 -9.53 -11.40
N LEU A 8 15.05 -10.76 -11.95
CA LEU A 8 13.87 -11.60 -12.14
C LEU A 8 13.23 -12.01 -10.81
N ILE A 9 14.03 -12.45 -9.83
CA ILE A 9 13.51 -12.82 -8.51
C ILE A 9 12.98 -11.58 -7.77
N LEU A 10 13.70 -10.47 -7.84
CA LEU A 10 13.29 -9.19 -7.26
C LEU A 10 11.98 -8.68 -7.88
N GLN A 11 11.75 -8.94 -9.17
CA GLN A 11 10.49 -8.58 -9.84
C GLN A 11 9.31 -9.35 -9.24
N HIS A 12 9.50 -10.63 -8.93
CA HIS A 12 8.51 -11.44 -8.21
C HIS A 12 8.27 -10.93 -6.78
N VAL A 13 9.31 -10.46 -6.09
CA VAL A 13 9.14 -9.79 -4.78
C VAL A 13 8.32 -8.51 -4.91
N ALA A 14 8.65 -7.64 -5.87
CA ALA A 14 7.92 -6.39 -6.11
C ALA A 14 6.44 -6.60 -6.44
N TYR A 15 6.09 -7.76 -7.03
CA TYR A 15 4.72 -8.13 -7.37
C TYR A 15 4.03 -8.97 -6.27
N GLY A 16 4.72 -9.24 -5.16
CA GLY A 16 4.18 -10.07 -4.08
C GLY A 16 3.88 -11.49 -4.56
N GLU A 17 4.76 -12.11 -5.35
CA GLU A 17 4.59 -13.48 -5.88
C GLU A 17 5.45 -14.48 -5.09
N GLU A 18 5.18 -14.65 -3.78
CA GLU A 18 6.04 -15.49 -2.89
C GLU A 18 6.27 -16.90 -3.40
N GLY A 19 5.25 -17.54 -4.00
CA GLY A 19 5.41 -18.87 -4.58
C GLY A 19 6.49 -18.89 -5.66
N ARG A 20 6.53 -17.88 -6.55
CA ARG A 20 7.54 -17.78 -7.60
C ARG A 20 8.93 -17.43 -7.06
N VAL A 21 8.98 -16.61 -6.00
CA VAL A 21 10.25 -16.33 -5.31
C VAL A 21 10.80 -17.62 -4.68
N ARG A 22 9.95 -18.40 -4.00
CA ARG A 22 10.32 -19.69 -3.42
C ARG A 22 10.81 -20.67 -4.48
N ASP A 23 10.07 -20.84 -5.57
CA ASP A 23 10.44 -21.74 -6.66
C ASP A 23 11.80 -21.35 -7.27
N ALA A 24 12.04 -20.04 -7.44
CA ALA A 24 13.32 -19.55 -7.94
C ALA A 24 14.48 -19.83 -6.97
N LEU A 25 14.29 -19.59 -5.66
CA LEU A 25 15.31 -19.87 -4.64
C LEU A 25 15.56 -21.39 -4.50
N ASP A 26 14.50 -22.20 -4.55
CA ASP A 26 14.61 -23.66 -4.52
C ASP A 26 15.37 -24.23 -5.72
N SER A 27 15.33 -23.56 -6.87
CA SER A 27 16.07 -23.98 -8.06
C SER A 27 17.59 -23.79 -7.94
N VAL A 28 18.04 -22.85 -7.08
CA VAL A 28 19.47 -22.53 -6.87
C VAL A 28 19.98 -22.98 -5.51
N LYS A 29 19.14 -23.49 -4.60
CA LYS A 29 19.52 -23.81 -3.21
C LYS A 29 20.63 -24.85 -3.07
N SER A 30 20.81 -25.72 -4.07
CA SER A 30 21.87 -26.74 -4.07
C SER A 30 23.25 -26.15 -4.39
N ASP A 31 23.31 -24.92 -4.90
CA ASP A 31 24.55 -24.17 -5.15
C ASP A 31 24.63 -22.99 -4.16
N PRO A 32 25.41 -23.13 -3.06
CA PRO A 32 25.51 -22.11 -2.02
C PRO A 32 25.98 -20.74 -2.54
N ALA A 33 26.82 -20.71 -3.57
CA ALA A 33 27.31 -19.45 -4.13
C ALA A 33 26.20 -18.72 -4.91
N GLN A 34 25.41 -19.46 -5.70
CA GLN A 34 24.26 -18.86 -6.40
C GLN A 34 23.17 -18.41 -5.44
N LEU A 35 22.89 -19.20 -4.40
CA LEU A 35 21.91 -18.83 -3.38
C LEU A 35 22.35 -17.57 -2.63
N ALA A 36 23.61 -17.47 -2.21
CA ALA A 36 24.15 -16.28 -1.55
C ALA A 36 24.05 -15.04 -2.47
N HIS A 37 24.41 -15.17 -3.75
CA HIS A 37 24.24 -14.08 -4.71
C HIS A 37 22.77 -13.67 -4.87
N ALA A 38 21.84 -14.61 -4.96
CA ALA A 38 20.41 -14.30 -5.07
C ALA A 38 19.86 -13.53 -3.85
N LEU A 39 20.40 -13.77 -2.66
CA LEU A 39 19.91 -13.19 -1.40
C LEU A 39 20.59 -11.87 -1.03
N SER A 40 21.85 -11.67 -1.43
CA SER A 40 22.66 -10.51 -1.01
C SER A 40 22.93 -9.50 -2.12
N ASP A 41 22.85 -9.88 -3.40
CA ASP A 41 23.01 -8.92 -4.50
C ASP A 41 21.78 -7.99 -4.58
N THR A 42 22.01 -6.74 -5.00
CA THR A 42 20.94 -5.77 -5.22
C THR A 42 20.50 -5.73 -6.67
N GLY A 43 19.23 -5.41 -6.89
CA GLY A 43 18.64 -5.32 -8.22
C GLY A 43 17.95 -3.99 -8.52
N THR A 44 17.40 -3.88 -9.72
CA THR A 44 16.53 -2.77 -10.13
C THR A 44 15.34 -3.31 -10.91
N VAL A 45 14.13 -3.02 -10.43
CA VAL A 45 12.86 -3.50 -10.99
C VAL A 45 11.80 -2.42 -10.93
N LYS A 46 10.65 -2.67 -11.56
CA LYS A 46 9.47 -1.80 -11.46
C LYS A 46 8.35 -2.50 -10.72
N ASP A 47 7.72 -1.82 -9.78
CA ASP A 47 6.47 -2.30 -9.19
C ASP A 47 5.27 -2.07 -10.14
N TYR A 48 4.08 -2.48 -9.73
CA TYR A 48 2.87 -2.34 -10.56
C TYR A 48 2.42 -0.89 -10.76
N SER A 49 2.95 0.06 -9.97
CA SER A 49 2.71 1.49 -10.09
C SER A 49 3.69 2.15 -11.06
N ASP A 50 4.58 1.36 -11.67
CA ASP A 50 5.70 1.77 -12.52
C ASP A 50 6.81 2.50 -11.75
N ARG A 51 6.76 2.51 -10.42
CA ARG A 51 7.83 3.04 -9.57
C ARG A 51 9.03 2.12 -9.66
N THR A 52 10.20 2.72 -9.80
CA THR A 52 11.47 2.00 -9.89
C THR A 52 11.99 1.73 -8.49
N ILE A 53 12.14 0.44 -8.15
CA ILE A 53 12.83 -0.02 -6.95
C ILE A 53 14.26 -0.29 -7.36
N THR A 54 15.23 0.43 -6.77
CA THR A 54 16.65 0.36 -7.14
C THR A 54 17.52 0.10 -5.92
N GLY A 55 18.57 -0.69 -6.10
CA GLY A 55 19.60 -0.92 -5.07
C GLY A 55 19.06 -1.63 -3.83
N MET A 56 18.10 -2.55 -4.01
CA MET A 56 17.55 -3.37 -2.93
C MET A 56 17.83 -4.85 -3.14
N THR A 57 18.07 -5.55 -2.04
CA THR A 57 18.01 -7.01 -1.98
C THR A 57 16.55 -7.50 -1.98
N LEU A 58 16.35 -8.82 -2.10
CA LEU A 58 15.03 -9.44 -2.00
C LEU A 58 14.35 -9.13 -0.66
N LEU A 59 15.09 -9.23 0.45
CA LEU A 59 14.54 -8.99 1.79
C LEU A 59 14.20 -7.50 2.00
N GLN A 60 15.05 -6.60 1.53
CA GLN A 60 14.82 -5.16 1.66
C GLN A 60 13.56 -4.71 0.90
N ALA A 61 13.36 -5.24 -0.32
CA ALA A 61 12.15 -4.97 -1.07
C ALA A 61 10.90 -5.55 -0.37
N ALA A 62 10.98 -6.79 0.13
CA ALA A 62 9.88 -7.44 0.87
C ALA A 62 9.51 -6.67 2.16
N ALA A 63 10.50 -6.16 2.89
CA ALA A 63 10.31 -5.43 4.13
C ALA A 63 9.51 -4.12 3.97
N SER A 64 9.25 -3.68 2.74
CA SER A 64 8.31 -2.59 2.44
C SER A 64 6.85 -2.91 2.83
N GLY A 65 6.53 -4.18 3.15
CA GLY A 65 5.25 -4.51 3.76
C GLY A 65 4.83 -5.97 3.71
N ASP A 66 5.58 -6.85 3.04
CA ASP A 66 5.23 -8.26 2.83
C ASP A 66 5.95 -9.15 3.87
N ILE A 67 5.33 -9.29 5.03
CA ILE A 67 5.86 -10.11 6.14
C ILE A 67 6.05 -11.55 5.74
N ASP A 68 5.05 -12.13 5.08
CA ASP A 68 5.04 -13.53 4.69
C ASP A 68 6.21 -13.81 3.74
N MET A 69 6.51 -12.87 2.84
CA MET A 69 7.71 -12.93 2.00
C MET A 69 8.99 -12.81 2.83
N CYS A 70 9.08 -11.89 3.79
CA CYS A 70 10.24 -11.79 4.70
C CYS A 70 10.46 -13.09 5.48
N LEU A 71 9.39 -13.71 5.98
CA LEU A 71 9.39 -15.00 6.66
C LEU A 71 9.90 -16.13 5.78
N MET A 72 9.41 -16.19 4.55
CA MET A 72 9.84 -17.16 3.56
C MET A 72 11.34 -17.00 3.27
N LEU A 73 11.79 -15.77 3.00
CA LEU A 73 13.20 -15.44 2.72
C LEU A 73 14.11 -15.79 3.90
N LYS A 74 13.66 -15.55 5.14
CA LYS A 74 14.39 -15.89 6.36
C LYS A 74 14.82 -17.37 6.41
N ASN A 75 14.04 -18.29 5.82
CA ASN A 75 14.39 -19.72 5.81
C ASN A 75 15.56 -20.07 4.87
N TYR A 76 15.95 -19.16 3.98
CA TYR A 76 17.09 -19.33 3.07
C TYR A 76 18.34 -18.56 3.53
N MET A 77 18.21 -17.75 4.59
CA MET A 77 19.25 -16.81 5.03
C MET A 77 19.81 -17.22 6.39
N LEU A 78 21.07 -16.86 6.64
CA LEU A 78 21.63 -16.91 7.99
C LEU A 78 20.98 -15.82 8.86
N PRO A 79 20.74 -16.06 10.16
CA PRO A 79 20.13 -15.07 11.06
C PRO A 79 20.84 -13.71 11.06
N GLU A 80 22.17 -13.70 10.95
CA GLU A 80 23.00 -12.50 10.91
C GLU A 80 22.83 -11.70 9.62
N GLU A 81 22.69 -12.37 8.47
CA GLU A 81 22.44 -11.70 7.18
C GLU A 81 21.06 -11.08 7.17
N PHE A 82 20.05 -11.80 7.68
CA PHE A 82 18.70 -11.28 7.85
C PHE A 82 18.68 -10.02 8.72
N ALA A 83 19.35 -10.04 9.87
CA ALA A 83 19.43 -8.89 10.76
C ALA A 83 20.20 -7.72 10.13
N THR A 84 21.29 -7.98 9.41
CA THR A 84 22.10 -6.95 8.75
C THR A 84 21.31 -6.21 7.68
N GLN A 85 20.66 -6.94 6.78
CA GLN A 85 19.87 -6.32 5.72
C GLN A 85 18.66 -5.53 6.25
N LEU A 86 18.03 -5.97 7.35
CA LEU A 86 16.98 -5.19 8.02
C LEU A 86 17.52 -3.91 8.69
N ALA A 87 18.71 -3.97 9.30
CA ALA A 87 19.32 -2.80 9.91
C ALA A 87 19.69 -1.72 8.87
N GLU A 88 19.99 -2.10 7.63
CA GLU A 88 20.26 -1.14 6.54
C GLU A 88 19.04 -0.31 6.12
N ILE A 89 17.83 -0.87 6.30
CA ILE A 89 16.58 -0.16 5.99
C ILE A 89 15.92 0.45 7.23
N PHE A 90 16.21 -0.09 8.42
CA PHE A 90 15.72 0.42 9.70
C PHE A 90 16.89 0.66 10.67
N PRO A 91 17.78 1.63 10.38
CA PRO A 91 19.00 1.83 11.17
C PRO A 91 18.72 2.21 12.63
N GLU A 92 17.62 2.94 12.87
CA GLU A 92 17.16 3.31 14.20
C GLU A 92 16.09 2.34 14.76
N GLY A 93 15.85 1.24 14.06
CA GLY A 93 14.80 0.27 14.36
C GLY A 93 13.44 0.60 13.74
N ILE A 94 12.57 -0.41 13.71
CA ILE A 94 11.27 -0.36 13.04
C ILE A 94 10.31 0.64 13.69
N GLU A 95 10.30 0.73 15.03
CA GLU A 95 9.46 1.69 15.75
C GLU A 95 9.84 3.15 15.47
N ALA A 96 11.14 3.44 15.37
CA ALA A 96 11.61 4.78 15.01
C ALA A 96 11.19 5.14 13.58
N HIS A 97 11.35 4.20 12.65
CA HIS A 97 10.90 4.37 11.27
C HIS A 97 9.38 4.57 11.16
N GLU A 98 8.57 3.84 11.94
CA GLU A 98 7.12 4.05 11.98
C GLU A 98 6.77 5.46 12.49
N ARG A 99 7.41 5.95 13.56
CA ARG A 99 7.18 7.30 14.07
C ARG A 99 7.57 8.38 13.05
N GLU A 100 8.68 8.19 12.35
CA GLU A 100 9.10 9.07 11.25
C GLU A 100 8.02 9.11 10.16
N GLN A 101 7.54 7.95 9.72
CA GLN A 101 6.48 7.84 8.72
C GLN A 101 5.16 8.50 9.17
N GLN A 102 4.79 8.38 10.45
CA GLN A 102 3.61 9.04 11.02
C GLN A 102 3.74 10.58 11.01
N GLY A 103 4.95 11.10 11.25
CA GLY A 103 5.24 12.53 11.20
C GLY A 103 5.33 13.09 9.78
N ASN A 104 5.68 12.26 8.80
CA ASN A 104 5.94 12.68 7.43
C ASN A 104 4.82 12.23 6.46
N THR A 105 3.59 12.69 6.69
CA THR A 105 2.45 12.39 5.81
C THR A 105 2.25 13.45 4.73
N PHE A 106 1.70 13.04 3.58
CA PHE A 106 1.35 13.98 2.51
C PHE A 106 0.34 15.03 3.00
N ASN A 107 0.58 16.29 2.64
CA ASN A 107 -0.33 17.39 2.99
C ASN A 107 -1.48 17.51 1.98
N PHE A 108 -2.69 17.12 2.40
CA PHE A 108 -3.91 17.19 1.57
C PHE A 108 -4.65 18.53 1.64
N ASP A 109 -4.16 19.53 2.39
CA ASP A 109 -4.90 20.77 2.66
C ASP A 109 -5.24 21.56 1.39
N ALA A 110 -4.29 21.69 0.46
CA ALA A 110 -4.48 22.45 -0.77
C ALA A 110 -5.58 21.86 -1.66
N ILE A 111 -5.52 20.53 -1.89
CA ILE A 111 -6.53 19.85 -2.70
C ILE A 111 -7.89 19.78 -1.98
N LEU A 112 -7.90 19.59 -0.67
CA LEU A 112 -9.12 19.63 0.13
C LEU A 112 -9.80 21.01 0.06
N ALA A 113 -9.03 22.09 0.14
CA ALA A 113 -9.56 23.45 0.02
C ALA A 113 -10.19 23.68 -1.37
N ALA A 114 -9.53 23.22 -2.44
CA ALA A 114 -10.07 23.30 -3.80
C ALA A 114 -11.38 22.50 -3.95
N ILE A 115 -11.45 21.26 -3.44
CA ILE A 115 -12.67 20.44 -3.46
C ILE A 115 -13.81 21.13 -2.70
N ARG A 116 -13.52 21.75 -1.55
CA ARG A 116 -14.53 22.44 -0.75
C ARG A 116 -15.11 23.66 -1.46
N ALA A 117 -14.27 24.44 -2.13
CA ALA A 117 -14.65 25.66 -2.83
C ALA A 117 -15.26 25.41 -4.22
N ALA A 118 -15.13 24.20 -4.77
CA ALA A 118 -15.57 23.88 -6.12
C ALA A 118 -17.08 24.01 -6.31
N SER A 119 -17.47 24.54 -7.47
CA SER A 119 -18.85 24.61 -7.93
C SER A 119 -19.33 23.26 -8.46
N THR A 120 -20.64 23.07 -8.59
CA THR A 120 -21.22 21.83 -9.17
C THR A 120 -20.70 21.54 -10.59
N PRO A 121 -20.65 22.52 -11.52
CA PRO A 121 -20.05 22.29 -12.84
C PRO A 121 -18.57 21.86 -12.79
N ASP A 122 -17.77 22.41 -11.88
CA ASP A 122 -16.36 22.01 -11.73
C ASP A 122 -16.23 20.59 -11.20
N LEU A 123 -17.07 20.22 -10.22
CA LEU A 123 -17.13 18.87 -9.69
C LEU A 123 -17.55 17.86 -10.78
N ASP A 124 -18.53 18.21 -11.60
CA ASP A 124 -18.97 17.37 -12.71
C ASP A 124 -17.87 17.21 -13.77
N ALA A 125 -17.18 18.29 -14.13
CA ALA A 125 -16.04 18.23 -15.04
C ALA A 125 -14.93 17.32 -14.47
N ALA A 126 -14.57 17.50 -13.19
CA ALA A 126 -13.55 16.70 -12.52
C ALA A 126 -13.92 15.21 -12.44
N LEU A 127 -15.16 14.87 -12.04
CA LEU A 127 -15.65 13.49 -11.97
C LEU A 127 -15.72 12.80 -13.34
N ASN A 128 -15.99 13.58 -14.39
CA ASN A 128 -15.93 13.15 -15.79
C ASN A 128 -14.52 13.24 -16.39
N LYS A 129 -13.51 13.60 -15.59
CA LYS A 129 -12.10 13.72 -15.99
C LYS A 129 -11.87 14.71 -17.15
N THR A 130 -12.79 15.67 -17.29
CA THR A 130 -12.76 16.72 -18.30
C THR A 130 -12.01 17.93 -17.76
N ASP A 131 -11.03 18.42 -18.51
CA ASP A 131 -10.35 19.67 -18.17
C ASP A 131 -11.24 20.85 -18.55
N ASN A 132 -11.59 21.67 -17.55
CA ASN A 132 -12.36 22.89 -17.73
C ASN A 132 -11.58 24.14 -17.28
N GLY A 133 -10.28 24.02 -17.01
CA GLY A 133 -9.42 25.12 -16.58
C GLY A 133 -9.70 25.66 -15.16
N SER A 134 -10.59 25.00 -14.39
CA SER A 134 -10.96 25.44 -13.04
C SER A 134 -9.82 25.27 -12.03
N VAL A 135 -9.89 26.00 -10.91
CA VAL A 135 -8.97 25.84 -9.77
C VAL A 135 -8.94 24.40 -9.27
N LEU A 136 -10.08 23.70 -9.29
CA LEU A 136 -10.17 22.29 -8.92
C LEU A 136 -9.37 21.39 -9.88
N CYS A 137 -9.48 21.62 -11.19
CA CYS A 137 -8.73 20.85 -12.19
C CYS A 137 -7.22 20.98 -11.96
N TRP A 138 -6.73 22.21 -11.80
CA TRP A 138 -5.31 22.48 -11.51
C TRP A 138 -4.85 21.84 -10.19
N ALA A 139 -5.67 21.94 -9.14
CA ALA A 139 -5.34 21.34 -7.84
C ALA A 139 -5.24 19.80 -7.92
N LEU A 140 -6.10 19.14 -8.70
CA LEU A 140 -6.04 17.70 -8.90
C LEU A 140 -4.77 17.26 -9.63
N GLU A 141 -4.38 17.98 -10.69
CA GLU A 141 -3.13 17.70 -11.40
C GLU A 141 -1.90 17.94 -10.52
N GLU A 142 -1.90 19.03 -9.75
CA GLU A 142 -0.79 19.32 -8.85
C GLU A 142 -0.69 18.29 -7.71
N PHE A 143 -1.82 17.87 -7.12
CA PHE A 143 -1.86 16.76 -6.18
C PHE A 143 -1.25 15.48 -6.79
N ARG A 144 -1.67 15.09 -8.00
CA ARG A 144 -1.18 13.88 -8.67
C ARG A 144 0.32 13.93 -8.94
N ARG A 145 0.81 15.10 -9.34
CA ARG A 145 2.22 15.37 -9.60
C ARG A 145 3.04 15.25 -8.32
N GLN A 146 2.68 16.00 -7.28
CA GLN A 146 3.38 15.99 -6.00
C GLN A 146 3.35 14.62 -5.33
N PHE A 147 2.21 13.93 -5.32
CA PHE A 147 2.09 12.62 -4.68
C PHE A 147 2.91 11.55 -5.40
N ARG A 148 2.94 11.58 -6.75
CA ARG A 148 3.77 10.68 -7.56
C ARG A 148 5.26 10.95 -7.30
N GLU A 149 5.66 12.21 -7.28
CA GLU A 149 7.04 12.62 -6.99
C GLU A 149 7.48 12.13 -5.61
N LEU A 150 6.65 12.36 -4.58
CA LEU A 150 6.88 11.86 -3.23
C LEU A 150 7.03 10.34 -3.21
N SER A 151 6.06 9.61 -3.77
CA SER A 151 6.03 8.14 -3.78
C SER A 151 7.25 7.53 -4.50
N ASN A 152 7.77 8.22 -5.53
CA ASN A 152 8.98 7.80 -6.27
C ASN A 152 10.27 8.08 -5.51
N ASN A 153 10.29 9.09 -4.65
CA ASN A 153 11.46 9.45 -3.83
C ASN A 153 11.54 8.63 -2.53
N GLU A 154 10.42 8.05 -2.10
CA GLU A 154 10.38 7.15 -0.95
C GLU A 154 11.03 5.80 -1.28
N LYS A 155 12.11 5.47 -0.56
CA LYS A 155 12.76 4.15 -0.64
C LYS A 155 11.78 3.04 -0.21
N ILE A 156 11.07 3.26 0.90
CA ILE A 156 9.97 2.39 1.38
C ILE A 156 8.71 3.25 1.37
N PHE A 157 7.67 2.79 0.66
CA PHE A 157 6.39 3.49 0.62
C PHE A 157 5.86 3.76 2.03
N ASN A 158 5.41 4.98 2.30
CA ASN A 158 4.81 5.35 3.55
C ASN A 158 3.29 5.08 3.58
N PRO A 159 2.80 4.01 4.25
CA PRO A 159 1.37 3.72 4.32
C PRO A 159 0.57 4.77 5.12
N GLN A 160 1.22 5.61 5.93
CA GLN A 160 0.58 6.67 6.70
C GLN A 160 -0.04 7.75 5.79
N HIS A 161 0.44 7.89 4.55
CA HIS A 161 -0.21 8.74 3.55
C HIS A 161 -1.67 8.35 3.30
N LEU A 162 -1.95 7.05 3.20
CA LEU A 162 -3.29 6.54 2.95
C LEU A 162 -4.16 6.64 4.20
N LEU A 163 -3.61 6.37 5.38
CA LEU A 163 -4.30 6.61 6.65
C LEU A 163 -4.70 8.08 6.79
N ARG A 164 -3.77 9.00 6.49
CA ARG A 164 -4.04 10.44 6.49
C ARG A 164 -5.12 10.82 5.50
N ALA A 165 -5.13 10.25 4.29
CA ALA A 165 -6.19 10.48 3.32
C ALA A 165 -7.57 10.02 3.85
N PHE A 166 -7.66 8.88 4.53
CA PHE A 166 -8.90 8.42 5.18
C PHE A 166 -9.35 9.36 6.29
N GLU A 167 -8.45 9.84 7.15
CA GLU A 167 -8.77 10.83 8.19
C GLU A 167 -9.35 12.12 7.60
N VAL A 168 -8.67 12.67 6.58
CA VAL A 168 -9.09 13.89 5.89
C VAL A 168 -10.46 13.69 5.24
N TYR A 169 -10.68 12.53 4.62
CA TYR A 169 -11.96 12.15 4.05
C TYR A 169 -13.08 12.09 5.09
N ASN A 170 -12.85 11.44 6.23
CA ASN A 170 -13.85 11.35 7.30
C ASN A 170 -14.19 12.75 7.86
N ALA A 171 -13.19 13.62 7.99
CA ALA A 171 -13.40 14.99 8.43
C ALA A 171 -14.12 15.86 7.38
N LEU A 172 -14.00 15.55 6.09
CA LEU A 172 -14.80 16.14 5.02
C LEU A 172 -16.25 15.61 5.08
N TRP A 173 -16.41 14.29 5.21
CA TRP A 173 -17.69 13.61 5.31
C TRP A 173 -18.58 14.19 6.41
N ASN A 174 -18.08 14.22 7.65
CA ASN A 174 -18.82 14.73 8.82
C ASN A 174 -19.26 16.19 8.67
N ARG A 175 -18.56 16.98 7.85
CA ARG A 175 -18.92 18.37 7.56
C ARG A 175 -19.98 18.45 6.47
N CYS A 176 -19.79 17.73 5.38
CA CYS A 176 -20.74 17.70 4.26
C CYS A 176 -22.09 17.09 4.66
N GLU A 177 -22.16 16.18 5.63
CA GLU A 177 -23.44 15.69 6.18
C GLU A 177 -24.31 16.79 6.80
N ARG A 178 -23.71 17.93 7.15
CA ARG A 178 -24.40 19.08 7.75
C ARG A 178 -24.60 20.23 6.76
N ASP A 179 -24.25 20.03 5.49
CA ASP A 179 -24.33 21.04 4.44
C ASP A 179 -25.36 20.62 3.39
N ASP A 180 -26.51 21.29 3.40
CA ASP A 180 -27.60 21.05 2.45
C ASP A 180 -27.19 21.29 0.98
N ASN A 181 -26.03 21.93 0.74
CA ASN A 181 -25.51 22.22 -0.60
C ASN A 181 -24.61 21.11 -1.19
N ASP A 182 -24.27 20.05 -0.45
CA ASP A 182 -23.59 18.83 -0.97
C ASP A 182 -24.57 17.66 -1.11
N CYS A 183 -25.82 17.96 -1.52
CA CYS A 183 -26.91 17.00 -1.62
C CYS A 183 -26.63 15.81 -2.58
N ASP A 184 -25.71 15.96 -3.53
CA ASP A 184 -25.35 14.94 -4.51
C ASP A 184 -24.05 14.17 -4.19
N TYR A 185 -23.43 14.38 -3.03
CA TYR A 185 -22.20 13.70 -2.59
C TYR A 185 -20.97 13.90 -3.50
N LYS A 186 -21.02 14.82 -4.49
CA LYS A 186 -20.00 14.96 -5.54
C LYS A 186 -18.60 15.23 -4.98
N LYS A 187 -18.50 16.06 -3.93
CA LYS A 187 -17.21 16.36 -3.27
C LYS A 187 -16.60 15.09 -2.66
N ARG A 188 -17.46 14.26 -2.06
CA ARG A 188 -17.08 13.02 -1.39
C ARG A 188 -16.72 11.94 -2.42
N ASP A 189 -17.48 11.82 -3.50
CA ASP A 189 -17.16 10.90 -4.59
C ASP A 189 -15.84 11.29 -5.26
N LEU A 190 -15.60 12.59 -5.46
CA LEU A 190 -14.35 13.07 -6.03
C LEU A 190 -13.16 12.76 -5.13
N PHE A 191 -13.26 13.07 -3.82
CA PHE A 191 -12.17 12.77 -2.88
C PHE A 191 -11.91 11.27 -2.80
N TRP A 192 -12.96 10.46 -2.71
CA TRP A 192 -12.85 9.00 -2.66
C TRP A 192 -12.12 8.48 -3.90
N ARG A 193 -12.64 8.77 -5.09
CA ARG A 193 -12.13 8.22 -6.34
C ARG A 193 -10.75 8.75 -6.70
N GLN A 194 -10.54 10.06 -6.59
CA GLN A 194 -9.38 10.73 -7.20
C GLN A 194 -8.29 11.08 -6.21
N ILE A 195 -8.55 11.07 -4.90
CA ILE A 195 -7.53 11.29 -3.87
C ILE A 195 -7.16 9.96 -3.21
N ILE A 196 -8.10 9.31 -2.52
CA ILE A 196 -7.85 8.00 -1.87
C ILE A 196 -7.43 6.97 -2.92
N GLY A 197 -8.19 6.85 -4.01
CA GLY A 197 -7.86 5.90 -5.07
C GLY A 197 -6.49 6.17 -5.71
N TYR A 198 -6.10 7.44 -5.86
CA TYR A 198 -4.81 7.76 -6.47
C TYR A 198 -3.66 7.46 -5.52
N THR A 199 -3.83 7.73 -4.22
CA THR A 199 -2.90 7.28 -3.17
C THR A 199 -2.75 5.76 -3.15
N GLN A 200 -3.85 5.01 -3.29
CA GLN A 200 -3.84 3.54 -3.35
C GLN A 200 -3.03 2.99 -4.54
N ARG A 201 -2.86 3.75 -5.63
CA ARG A 201 -2.05 3.31 -6.80
C ARG A 201 -0.60 3.01 -6.46
N PHE A 202 -0.04 3.65 -5.43
CA PHE A 202 1.39 3.59 -5.10
C PHE A 202 1.73 2.66 -3.94
N MET A 203 0.74 1.95 -3.40
CA MET A 203 1.00 0.97 -2.36
C MET A 203 1.99 -0.12 -2.85
N PRO A 204 2.59 -0.91 -1.95
CA PRO A 204 3.24 -2.17 -2.29
C PRO A 204 2.23 -3.31 -2.55
N ALA A 205 2.67 -4.38 -3.22
CA ALA A 205 1.76 -5.39 -3.79
C ALA A 205 1.00 -6.14 -2.73
N CYS A 206 1.65 -6.42 -1.61
CA CYS A 206 1.01 -7.02 -0.45
C CYS A 206 -0.17 -6.20 0.07
N TYR A 207 -0.09 -4.86 0.06
CA TYR A 207 -1.22 -4.02 0.48
C TYR A 207 -2.32 -4.02 -0.57
N ALA A 208 -1.99 -3.91 -1.86
CA ALA A 208 -2.99 -4.04 -2.92
C ALA A 208 -3.72 -5.40 -2.88
N GLN A 209 -3.00 -6.49 -2.64
CA GLN A 209 -3.55 -7.83 -2.45
C GLN A 209 -4.43 -7.89 -1.18
N ALA A 210 -3.99 -7.31 -0.07
CA ALA A 210 -4.76 -7.25 1.18
C ALA A 210 -6.07 -6.46 1.03
N PHE A 211 -6.02 -5.32 0.34
CA PHE A 211 -7.20 -4.56 -0.03
C PHE A 211 -8.12 -5.36 -0.96
N SER A 212 -7.57 -6.14 -1.90
CA SER A 212 -8.34 -6.95 -2.85
C SER A 212 -9.04 -8.15 -2.19
N GLN A 213 -8.39 -8.79 -1.21
CA GLN A 213 -9.00 -9.83 -0.39
C GLN A 213 -10.03 -9.28 0.60
N GLY A 214 -9.86 -8.04 1.04
CA GLY A 214 -10.65 -7.40 2.08
C GLY A 214 -9.94 -7.46 3.43
N LEU A 215 -9.56 -6.29 3.96
CA LEU A 215 -8.75 -6.18 5.17
C LEU A 215 -9.41 -6.80 6.41
N TYR A 216 -10.73 -6.75 6.49
CA TYR A 216 -11.51 -7.33 7.60
C TYR A 216 -11.27 -8.84 7.79
N TYR A 217 -10.89 -9.56 6.74
CA TYR A 217 -10.59 -11.00 6.81
C TYR A 217 -9.17 -11.30 7.29
N LEU A 218 -8.30 -10.29 7.34
CA LEU A 218 -6.89 -10.45 7.67
C LEU A 218 -6.57 -10.04 9.12
N VAL A 219 -7.38 -9.17 9.71
CA VAL A 219 -7.13 -8.66 11.07
C VAL A 219 -8.38 -8.76 11.95
N LYS A 220 -8.18 -9.14 13.23
CA LYS A 220 -9.28 -9.23 14.21
C LYS A 220 -9.78 -7.82 14.56
N VAL A 221 -10.98 -7.49 14.11
CA VAL A 221 -11.66 -6.21 14.42
C VAL A 221 -13.02 -6.52 15.01
N ASP A 222 -13.15 -6.37 16.34
CA ASP A 222 -14.40 -6.55 17.09
C ASP A 222 -15.11 -7.88 16.78
N GLN A 223 -14.31 -8.93 16.59
CA GLN A 223 -14.77 -10.29 16.28
C GLN A 223 -14.83 -11.17 17.54
N PRO A 224 -15.74 -12.16 17.59
CA PRO A 224 -15.77 -13.15 18.66
C PRO A 224 -14.47 -13.95 18.72
N ASP A 225 -14.19 -14.56 19.87
CA ASP A 225 -12.93 -15.30 20.10
C ASP A 225 -12.79 -16.57 19.27
N SER A 226 -13.86 -17.05 18.65
CA SER A 226 -13.85 -18.15 17.69
C SER A 226 -13.41 -17.73 16.29
N TRP A 227 -13.44 -16.44 15.96
CA TRP A 227 -13.03 -15.95 14.65
C TRP A 227 -11.52 -16.14 14.45
N ARG A 228 -11.13 -16.48 13.22
CA ARG A 228 -9.72 -16.61 12.81
C ARG A 228 -9.53 -15.83 11.52
N PRO A 229 -8.37 -15.17 11.33
CA PRO A 229 -8.05 -14.54 10.07
C PRO A 229 -7.97 -15.60 8.97
N GLU A 230 -8.40 -15.25 7.77
CA GLU A 230 -8.20 -16.07 6.59
C GLU A 230 -6.72 -16.09 6.19
N ALA A 231 -6.30 -17.15 5.49
CA ALA A 231 -5.01 -17.16 4.85
C ALA A 231 -4.89 -15.99 3.85
N PHE A 232 -3.75 -15.31 3.86
CA PHE A 232 -3.48 -14.21 2.95
C PHE A 232 -3.39 -14.71 1.50
N LYS A 233 -4.19 -14.11 0.62
CA LYS A 233 -4.27 -14.45 -0.80
C LYS A 233 -3.47 -13.44 -1.60
N ARG A 234 -2.45 -13.93 -2.30
CA ARG A 234 -1.58 -13.14 -3.17
C ARG A 234 -2.20 -12.95 -4.56
N ASP A 235 -3.43 -12.45 -4.60
CA ASP A 235 -4.18 -12.14 -5.82
C ASP A 235 -4.62 -10.67 -5.80
N LEU A 236 -4.60 -10.05 -6.97
CA LEU A 236 -5.04 -8.68 -7.21
C LEU A 236 -6.47 -8.62 -7.76
N LYS A 237 -7.20 -9.74 -7.69
CA LYS A 237 -8.63 -9.80 -7.94
C LYS A 237 -9.39 -9.43 -6.69
N LEU A 238 -10.22 -8.41 -6.84
CA LEU A 238 -11.19 -8.01 -5.85
C LEU A 238 -12.13 -9.19 -5.56
N ARG A 239 -12.35 -9.47 -4.27
CA ARG A 239 -12.99 -10.70 -3.75
C ARG A 239 -14.34 -11.04 -4.38
N CYS A 240 -15.05 -10.09 -4.98
CA CYS A 240 -16.49 -10.23 -5.18
C CYS A 240 -16.98 -10.05 -6.61
N ASP A 241 -16.36 -9.14 -7.34
CA ASP A 241 -16.54 -9.00 -8.78
C ASP A 241 -15.49 -9.81 -9.55
N ASN A 242 -14.50 -10.39 -8.84
CA ASN A 242 -13.34 -11.07 -9.43
C ASN A 242 -12.58 -10.14 -10.41
N PHE A 243 -12.80 -8.84 -10.26
CA PHE A 243 -12.23 -7.81 -11.11
C PHE A 243 -10.80 -7.52 -10.65
N SER A 244 -9.87 -7.48 -11.59
CA SER A 244 -8.55 -6.94 -11.31
C SER A 244 -8.44 -5.56 -11.92
N TYR A 245 -8.02 -4.60 -11.10
CA TYR A 245 -7.72 -3.23 -11.53
C TYR A 245 -6.26 -3.08 -12.01
N PHE A 246 -5.58 -4.21 -12.20
CA PHE A 246 -4.22 -4.29 -12.71
C PHE A 246 -4.17 -4.95 -14.10
N PRO A 247 -3.19 -4.57 -14.94
CA PRO A 247 -2.20 -3.52 -14.71
C PRO A 247 -2.83 -2.13 -14.71
N LEU A 248 -2.24 -1.19 -13.97
CA LEU A 248 -2.74 0.19 -13.94
C LEU A 248 -2.55 0.83 -15.33
N PRO A 249 -3.60 1.41 -15.92
CA PRO A 249 -3.46 2.17 -17.15
C PRO A 249 -2.51 3.35 -16.94
N ARG A 250 -1.47 3.44 -17.77
CA ARG A 250 -0.36 4.41 -17.63
C ARG A 250 -0.76 5.82 -18.05
N ASP A 251 -1.34 5.94 -19.24
CA ASP A 251 -1.62 7.22 -19.89
C ASP A 251 -3.11 7.57 -19.94
N SER A 252 -3.94 6.76 -19.29
CA SER A 252 -5.37 7.01 -19.24
C SER A 252 -5.77 7.48 -17.83
N ARG A 253 -6.59 8.54 -17.78
CA ARG A 253 -7.32 8.95 -16.58
C ARG A 253 -8.46 7.98 -16.26
N SER A 254 -8.15 6.69 -16.12
CA SER A 254 -9.13 5.62 -15.89
C SER A 254 -8.66 4.62 -14.83
N GLY A 255 -9.61 3.86 -14.28
CA GLY A 255 -9.39 2.85 -13.26
C GLY A 255 -9.21 3.42 -11.85
N LEU A 256 -8.45 2.71 -11.02
CA LEU A 256 -8.12 3.11 -9.65
C LEU A 256 -7.61 4.56 -9.62
N GLY A 257 -8.05 5.44 -8.73
CA GLY A 257 -7.57 6.83 -8.68
C GLY A 257 -8.19 7.80 -9.69
N PHE A 258 -9.15 7.33 -10.51
CA PHE A 258 -9.91 8.18 -11.43
C PHE A 258 -11.39 7.79 -11.44
N ASP A 259 -11.66 6.52 -11.74
CA ASP A 259 -13.01 5.96 -11.82
C ASP A 259 -13.48 5.44 -10.47
N PHE A 260 -12.58 4.88 -9.66
CA PHE A 260 -12.91 4.30 -8.36
C PHE A 260 -11.73 4.35 -7.39
N ALA A 261 -12.03 4.08 -6.12
CA ALA A 261 -11.07 3.62 -5.12
C ALA A 261 -11.51 2.27 -4.54
N ILE A 262 -10.59 1.56 -3.92
CA ILE A 262 -10.87 0.24 -3.33
C ILE A 262 -11.42 0.44 -1.93
N TYR A 263 -12.59 -0.13 -1.69
CA TYR A 263 -13.20 -0.18 -0.38
C TYR A 263 -13.04 -1.57 0.25
N SER A 264 -12.57 -1.66 1.50
CA SER A 264 -12.27 -2.95 2.15
C SER A 264 -12.51 -2.97 3.69
N GLY A 265 -13.43 -2.14 4.20
CA GLY A 265 -13.51 -1.83 5.65
C GLY A 265 -14.65 -2.48 6.47
N PHE A 266 -15.86 -2.66 5.94
CA PHE A 266 -17.04 -3.05 6.76
C PHE A 266 -17.90 -4.17 6.17
N THR A 267 -17.86 -4.31 4.86
CA THR A 267 -18.71 -5.27 4.16
C THR A 267 -17.91 -6.54 3.91
N LEU A 268 -18.59 -7.69 3.78
CA LEU A 268 -18.02 -9.00 3.42
C LEU A 268 -17.33 -9.01 2.01
N VAL A 269 -16.96 -7.84 1.51
CA VAL A 269 -16.67 -7.55 0.13
C VAL A 269 -15.65 -6.42 -0.07
N ALA A 270 -14.70 -6.64 -0.98
CA ALA A 270 -13.74 -5.64 -1.45
C ALA A 270 -14.06 -5.29 -2.91
N TRP A 271 -14.56 -4.07 -3.18
CA TRP A 271 -15.08 -3.65 -4.49
C TRP A 271 -14.39 -2.40 -5.04
N ALA A 272 -14.40 -2.26 -6.36
CA ALA A 272 -14.12 -1.02 -7.06
C ALA A 272 -15.33 -0.08 -6.87
N CYS A 273 -15.19 0.91 -5.99
CA CYS A 273 -16.29 1.80 -5.65
C CYS A 273 -16.19 3.12 -6.44
N ALA A 274 -17.05 3.25 -7.45
CA ALA A 274 -17.23 4.48 -8.25
C ALA A 274 -18.07 5.56 -7.55
N SER A 275 -18.68 5.22 -6.41
CA SER A 275 -19.34 6.14 -5.49
C SER A 275 -18.86 5.84 -4.08
N SER A 276 -18.82 6.85 -3.22
CA SER A 276 -18.51 6.65 -1.82
C SER A 276 -19.40 5.55 -1.23
N PRO A 277 -18.82 4.59 -0.48
CA PRO A 277 -19.64 3.71 0.33
C PRO A 277 -20.28 4.62 1.39
N HIS A 278 -21.53 5.06 1.18
CA HIS A 278 -22.56 5.44 2.17
C HIS A 278 -23.77 6.15 1.56
N ARG A 279 -24.65 5.35 0.96
CA ARG A 279 -26.09 5.56 1.19
C ARG A 279 -26.54 4.89 2.52
N GLY A 280 -25.74 4.99 3.60
CA GLY A 280 -26.13 4.56 4.97
C GLY A 280 -25.26 3.55 5.76
N THR A 281 -23.93 3.58 5.72
CA THR A 281 -23.06 2.73 6.60
C THR A 281 -21.95 3.57 7.30
N PRO A 282 -20.98 3.02 8.06
CA PRO A 282 -19.83 3.74 8.64
C PRO A 282 -18.46 3.17 8.18
N GLY A 283 -17.88 3.66 7.10
CA GLY A 283 -17.13 2.85 6.13
C GLY A 283 -15.69 3.29 5.92
N PRO A 284 -15.41 4.56 5.58
CA PRO A 284 -14.03 5.02 5.41
C PRO A 284 -13.26 5.11 6.73
N ALA A 285 -13.95 5.45 7.84
CA ALA A 285 -13.38 5.36 9.19
C ALA A 285 -12.95 3.94 9.56
N MET A 286 -13.77 2.95 9.20
CA MET A 286 -13.45 1.55 9.42
C MET A 286 -12.33 1.06 8.49
N ALA A 287 -12.32 1.45 7.21
CA ALA A 287 -11.21 1.10 6.31
C ALA A 287 -9.85 1.61 6.85
N GLY A 288 -9.80 2.86 7.33
CA GLY A 288 -8.62 3.41 7.99
C GLY A 288 -8.24 2.64 9.26
N PHE A 289 -9.21 2.35 10.14
CA PHE A 289 -8.98 1.62 11.39
C PHE A 289 -8.46 0.19 11.17
N VAL A 290 -9.08 -0.56 10.25
CA VAL A 290 -8.69 -1.93 9.92
C VAL A 290 -7.30 -1.93 9.25
N PHE A 291 -7.01 -0.97 8.37
CA PHE A 291 -5.69 -0.81 7.77
C PHE A 291 -4.63 -0.47 8.82
N GLN A 292 -4.92 0.42 9.76
CA GLN A 292 -4.02 0.73 10.87
C GLN A 292 -3.70 -0.52 11.70
N LYS A 293 -4.68 -1.37 12.01
CA LYS A 293 -4.43 -2.65 12.69
C LYS A 293 -3.53 -3.58 11.90
N LEU A 294 -3.68 -3.66 10.57
CA LEU A 294 -2.79 -4.45 9.71
C LEU A 294 -1.35 -3.94 9.83
N LEU A 295 -1.14 -2.62 9.79
CA LEU A 295 0.18 -2.02 9.95
C LEU A 295 0.79 -2.28 11.33
N SER A 296 0.01 -2.13 12.41
CA SER A 296 0.51 -2.41 13.77
C SER A 296 0.88 -3.88 13.97
N SER A 297 0.05 -4.80 13.47
CA SER A 297 0.37 -6.24 13.50
C SER A 297 1.67 -6.54 12.74
N LYS A 298 1.89 -5.85 11.62
CA LYS A 298 3.11 -5.98 10.83
C LYS A 298 4.34 -5.51 11.57
N ASN A 299 4.30 -4.32 12.12
CA ASN A 299 5.45 -3.71 12.75
C ASN A 299 5.85 -4.46 14.03
N SER A 300 4.88 -4.94 14.83
CA SER A 300 5.14 -5.82 15.97
C SER A 300 5.93 -7.06 15.55
N TRP A 301 5.47 -7.72 14.47
CA TRP A 301 6.09 -8.93 13.97
C TRP A 301 7.55 -8.70 13.51
N LEU A 302 7.76 -7.66 12.70
CA LEU A 302 9.11 -7.34 12.21
C LEU A 302 10.06 -7.06 13.38
N SER A 303 9.59 -6.32 14.40
CA SER A 303 10.37 -5.99 15.59
C SER A 303 10.75 -7.24 16.39
N GLU A 304 9.80 -8.15 16.63
CA GLU A 304 10.04 -9.41 17.37
C GLU A 304 11.11 -10.28 16.68
N HIS A 305 11.01 -10.45 15.36
CA HIS A 305 11.95 -11.30 14.63
C HIS A 305 13.30 -10.65 14.37
N TYR A 306 13.34 -9.32 14.25
CA TYR A 306 14.60 -8.59 14.25
C TYR A 306 15.33 -8.75 15.59
N ALA A 307 14.63 -8.55 16.72
CA ALA A 307 15.20 -8.71 18.06
C ALA A 307 15.69 -10.16 18.33
N ALA A 308 14.91 -11.16 17.91
CA ALA A 308 15.32 -12.56 18.04
C ALA A 308 16.61 -12.85 17.25
N SER A 309 16.73 -12.32 16.03
CA SER A 309 17.89 -12.58 15.15
C SER A 309 19.13 -11.78 15.59
N SER A 310 18.94 -10.58 16.15
CA SER A 310 20.02 -9.77 16.72
C SER A 310 20.54 -10.31 18.06
N SER A 311 19.68 -10.95 18.87
CA SER A 311 20.08 -11.56 20.16
C SER A 311 21.04 -12.75 20.02
N VAL A 312 21.05 -13.44 18.87
CA VAL A 312 22.03 -14.50 18.57
C VAL A 312 23.46 -13.95 18.54
N ARG A 313 23.63 -12.67 18.18
CA ARG A 313 24.92 -11.94 18.21
C ARG A 313 25.47 -11.69 19.61
N ALA A 314 24.61 -11.70 20.65
CA ALA A 314 24.98 -11.30 22.01
C ALA A 314 25.41 -12.45 22.92
N ARG A 315 25.41 -13.71 22.45
CA ARG A 315 25.97 -14.84 23.21
C ARG A 315 27.49 -14.89 23.00
N PRO A 316 28.30 -14.71 24.06
CA PRO A 316 29.73 -14.97 23.97
C PRO A 316 29.96 -16.47 23.72
N VAL A 317 30.93 -16.77 22.85
CA VAL A 317 31.55 -18.11 22.75
C VAL A 317 32.40 -18.35 23.99
#